data_AF-A0A956S5I8-F1
#
_entry.id   AF-A0A956S5I8-F1
#
_cell.length_a   1.000
_cell.length_b   1.000
_cell.length_c   1.000
_cell.angle_alpha   90.00
_cell.angle_beta   90.00
_cell.angle_gamma   90.00
#
_symmetry.space_group_name_H-M   'P 1'
#
loop_
_entity.id
_entity.type
_entity.pdbx_description
1 polymer ?
#
loop_
_entity_poly.entity_id
_entity_poly.type
_entity_poly.pdbx_seq_one_letter_code
_entity_poly.pdbx_strand_id
1 'polypeptide(L)'
;MGGSDAASVLGLNPYKSSVSVYIEKVDYIHGVSMSDKNINVCKKDSSNEEVNYRMELGNKLEDFVANEFSLKTGLKVRNVNGILKNDKYPFAIANIDRAVVGEKAFLECKVTNSYSKKVWQMGVPIHYQIQVNHYMAVTGATHCYVAALIGNEELIIHRIDRDEEIIDEIMKLEAMFWDKCILGGEIPAPDGSLDYSIVLQGLYKDSKDEELILFEQEKLLDRYDEITAIYKEIEVERKKIEQYIQVQMKEYEVGFIGDRRITWKKQSRNTIDTKKLKKEYPEIAAECMKTTTSRVFRL
;
A
#
# COMPACT_ATOMS: atom_id res chain seq x y z
N MET A 1 -14.96 8.07 -3.60
CA MET A 1 -14.11 6.94 -3.19
C MET A 1 -14.20 5.85 -4.22
N GLY A 2 -13.07 5.36 -4.75
CA GLY A 2 -13.06 4.21 -5.65
C GLY A 2 -12.73 2.91 -4.93
N GLY A 3 -13.13 1.77 -5.48
CA GLY A 3 -12.90 0.46 -4.85
C GLY A 3 -11.41 0.13 -4.58
N SER A 4 -10.48 0.66 -5.36
CA SER A 4 -9.03 0.51 -5.10
C SER A 4 -8.55 1.27 -3.85
N ASP A 5 -9.28 2.33 -3.45
CA ASP A 5 -8.98 3.10 -2.24
C ASP A 5 -9.59 2.45 -0.99
N ALA A 6 -10.66 1.67 -1.14
CA ALA A 6 -11.43 1.08 -0.04
C ALA A 6 -10.55 0.30 0.94
N ALA A 7 -9.68 -0.58 0.45
CA ALA A 7 -8.77 -1.34 1.31
C ALA A 7 -7.80 -0.45 2.08
N SER A 8 -7.39 0.69 1.51
CA SER A 8 -6.47 1.64 2.16
C SER A 8 -7.17 2.39 3.28
N VAL A 9 -8.43 2.80 3.07
CA VAL A 9 -9.29 3.42 4.09
C VAL A 9 -9.48 2.50 5.28
N LEU A 10 -9.67 1.20 5.02
CA LEU A 10 -9.82 0.17 6.05
C LEU A 10 -8.48 -0.25 6.69
N GLY A 11 -7.34 0.28 6.25
CA GLY A 11 -6.01 -0.10 6.77
C GLY A 11 -5.54 -1.50 6.36
N LEU A 12 -6.14 -2.09 5.33
CA LEU A 12 -5.89 -3.46 4.85
C LEU A 12 -5.18 -3.51 3.49
N ASN A 13 -4.74 -2.36 2.98
CA ASN A 13 -3.94 -2.28 1.76
C ASN A 13 -2.43 -2.28 2.09
N PRO A 14 -1.66 -3.27 1.60
CA PRO A 14 -0.21 -3.34 1.88
C PRO A 14 0.63 -2.30 1.11
N TYR A 15 0.04 -1.59 0.15
CA TYR A 15 0.76 -0.70 -0.77
C TYR A 15 0.42 0.79 -0.60
N LYS A 16 -0.71 1.11 0.03
CA LYS A 16 -1.21 2.48 0.15
C LYS A 16 -1.91 2.68 1.49
N SER A 17 -1.54 3.73 2.21
CA SER A 17 -2.12 4.11 3.51
C SER A 17 -3.46 4.85 3.37
N SER A 18 -4.21 4.91 4.48
CA SER A 18 -5.45 5.71 4.56
C SER A 18 -5.17 7.21 4.40
N VAL A 19 -4.06 7.68 4.96
CA VAL A 19 -3.65 9.09 4.89
C VAL A 19 -3.20 9.49 3.49
N SER A 20 -2.60 8.58 2.72
CA SER A 20 -2.30 8.81 1.31
C SER A 20 -3.59 9.05 0.51
N VAL A 21 -4.62 8.24 0.74
CA VAL A 21 -5.94 8.45 0.11
C VAL A 21 -6.53 9.81 0.53
N TYR A 22 -6.48 10.16 1.81
CA TYR A 22 -6.98 11.44 2.32
C TYR A 22 -6.34 12.62 1.58
N ILE A 23 -5.00 12.66 1.50
CA ILE A 23 -4.27 13.75 0.82
C ILE A 23 -4.68 13.82 -0.65
N GLU A 24 -4.70 12.69 -1.37
CA GLU A 24 -5.08 12.68 -2.80
C GLU A 24 -6.49 13.23 -3.04
N LYS A 25 -7.46 12.90 -2.17
CA LYS A 25 -8.84 13.37 -2.32
C LYS A 25 -8.99 14.84 -1.93
N VAL A 26 -8.37 15.27 -0.83
CA VAL A 26 -8.39 16.67 -0.38
C VAL A 26 -7.72 17.58 -1.41
N ASP A 27 -6.56 17.17 -1.93
CA ASP A 27 -5.86 17.91 -2.99
C ASP A 27 -6.73 18.07 -4.24
N TYR A 28 -7.42 16.99 -4.64
CA TYR A 28 -8.33 17.01 -5.79
C TYR A 28 -9.53 17.95 -5.57
N ILE A 29 -10.16 17.93 -4.41
CA ILE A 29 -11.35 18.73 -4.10
C ILE A 29 -11.02 20.21 -4.01
N HIS A 30 -9.92 20.56 -3.34
CA HIS A 30 -9.59 21.95 -3.07
C HIS A 30 -8.78 22.61 -4.19
N GLY A 31 -8.30 21.85 -5.18
CA GLY A 31 -7.44 22.37 -6.26
C GLY A 31 -6.13 22.98 -5.74
N VAL A 32 -5.80 22.69 -4.48
CA VAL A 32 -4.60 23.11 -3.77
C VAL A 32 -3.85 21.83 -3.49
N SER A 33 -2.63 21.68 -4.00
CA SER A 33 -1.87 20.54 -3.58
C SER A 33 -1.38 20.77 -2.15
N MET A 34 -1.62 19.84 -1.24
CA MET A 34 -0.86 19.76 0.00
C MET A 34 0.64 19.52 -0.29
N SER A 35 1.00 19.15 -1.53
CA SER A 35 2.38 19.24 -2.02
C SER A 35 2.89 20.68 -2.24
N ASP A 36 2.01 21.66 -2.46
CA ASP A 36 2.36 23.09 -2.48
C ASP A 36 2.58 23.65 -1.07
N LYS A 37 2.04 22.98 -0.04
CA LYS A 37 2.38 23.19 1.38
C LYS A 37 3.46 22.22 1.84
N ASN A 38 4.60 22.16 1.14
CA ASN A 38 5.83 21.49 1.60
C ASN A 38 5.71 20.01 2.04
N ILE A 39 4.67 19.27 1.62
CA ILE A 39 4.62 17.82 1.79
C ILE A 39 4.93 17.20 0.44
N ASN A 40 6.22 17.03 0.17
CA ASN A 40 6.71 16.34 -1.01
C ASN A 40 6.46 14.83 -0.86
N VAL A 41 5.19 14.40 -0.92
CA VAL A 41 4.83 12.99 -1.06
C VAL A 41 5.24 12.59 -2.46
N CYS A 42 6.45 12.03 -2.57
CA CYS A 42 6.97 11.21 -3.66
C CYS A 42 6.26 11.38 -5.03
N LYS A 43 6.29 12.58 -5.63
CA LYS A 43 6.14 12.67 -7.08
C LYS A 43 7.42 12.05 -7.66
N LYS A 44 7.34 10.77 -8.04
CA LYS A 44 8.31 10.20 -8.96
C LYS A 44 8.21 11.04 -10.23
N ASP A 45 9.28 11.76 -10.56
CA ASP A 45 9.47 12.39 -11.87
C ASP A 45 9.59 11.29 -12.95
N SER A 46 8.52 10.56 -13.21
CA SER A 46 8.39 9.71 -14.38
C SER A 46 7.99 10.60 -15.55
N SER A 47 8.75 10.56 -16.64
CA SER A 47 8.40 11.28 -17.86
C SER A 47 7.00 10.91 -18.31
N ASN A 48 6.27 11.85 -18.93
CA ASN A 48 4.91 11.61 -19.42
C ASN A 48 4.83 10.37 -20.34
N GLU A 49 5.92 10.03 -21.04
CA GLU A 49 6.00 8.86 -21.93
C GLU A 49 6.02 7.53 -21.17
N GLU A 50 6.83 7.40 -20.11
CA GLU A 50 6.90 6.17 -19.31
C GLU A 50 5.57 5.90 -18.58
N VAL A 51 4.92 6.96 -18.08
CA VAL A 51 3.59 6.85 -17.46
C VAL A 51 2.56 6.35 -18.48
N ASN A 52 2.57 6.92 -19.68
CA ASN A 52 1.63 6.57 -20.74
C ASN A 52 1.83 5.12 -21.21
N TYR A 53 3.08 4.69 -21.41
CA TYR A 53 3.37 3.30 -21.79
C TYR A 53 2.94 2.29 -20.72
N ARG A 54 3.16 2.58 -19.43
CA ARG A 54 2.73 1.68 -18.34
C ARG A 54 1.21 1.55 -18.27
N MET A 55 0.48 2.65 -18.47
CA MET A 55 -0.99 2.63 -18.55
C MET A 55 -1.49 1.83 -19.76
N GLU A 56 -0.91 2.07 -20.93
CA GLU A 56 -1.25 1.34 -22.16
C GLU A 56 -0.98 -0.17 -22.02
N LEU A 57 0.17 -0.52 -21.44
CA LEU A 57 0.53 -1.91 -21.16
C LEU A 57 -0.46 -2.55 -20.17
N GLY A 58 -0.87 -1.82 -19.14
CA GLY A 58 -1.90 -2.25 -18.19
C GLY A 58 -3.20 -2.62 -18.90
N ASN A 59 -3.70 -1.73 -19.77
CA ASN A 59 -4.94 -1.97 -20.52
C ASN A 59 -4.81 -3.19 -21.45
N LYS A 60 -3.68 -3.34 -22.16
CA LYS A 60 -3.44 -4.51 -23.04
C LYS A 60 -3.41 -5.81 -22.26
N LEU A 61 -2.82 -5.79 -21.06
CA LEU A 61 -2.77 -6.95 -20.18
C LEU A 61 -4.15 -7.28 -19.60
N GLU A 62 -4.95 -6.28 -19.25
CA GLU A 62 -6.35 -6.46 -18.83
C GLU A 62 -7.18 -7.13 -19.93
N ASP A 63 -7.05 -6.66 -21.17
CA ASP A 63 -7.70 -7.25 -22.35
C ASP A 63 -7.30 -8.72 -22.54
N PHE A 64 -6.01 -9.01 -22.42
CA PHE A 64 -5.50 -10.38 -22.51
C PHE A 64 -6.13 -11.28 -21.43
N VAL A 65 -6.13 -10.84 -20.16
CA VAL A 65 -6.71 -11.60 -19.05
C VAL A 65 -8.21 -11.83 -19.25
N ALA A 66 -8.95 -10.82 -19.71
CA ALA A 66 -10.37 -10.93 -19.99
C ALA A 66 -10.67 -11.95 -21.10
N ASN A 67 -9.88 -11.95 -22.17
CA ASN A 67 -10.00 -12.92 -23.25
C ASN A 67 -9.72 -14.35 -22.77
N GLU A 68 -8.64 -14.55 -22.01
CA GLU A 68 -8.30 -15.87 -21.45
C GLU A 68 -9.37 -16.36 -20.46
N PHE A 69 -9.95 -15.47 -19.65
CA PHE A 69 -11.10 -15.78 -18.81
C PHE A 69 -12.28 -16.31 -19.64
N SER A 70 -12.63 -15.62 -20.72
CA SER A 70 -13.72 -16.03 -21.61
C SER A 70 -13.45 -17.37 -22.29
N LEU A 71 -12.22 -17.61 -22.76
CA LEU A 71 -11.83 -18.89 -23.36
C LEU A 71 -11.92 -20.04 -22.36
N LYS A 72 -11.47 -19.83 -21.12
CA LYS A 72 -11.39 -20.87 -20.09
C LYS A 72 -12.75 -21.20 -19.46
N THR A 73 -13.64 -20.21 -19.34
CA THR A 73 -14.95 -20.38 -18.67
C THR A 73 -16.12 -20.54 -19.65
N GLY A 74 -15.96 -20.12 -20.90
CA GLY A 74 -17.05 -20.02 -21.87
C GLY A 74 -17.98 -18.81 -21.65
N LEU A 75 -17.76 -18.02 -20.59
CA LEU A 75 -18.55 -16.82 -20.29
C LEU A 75 -18.13 -15.67 -21.20
N LYS A 76 -19.11 -14.92 -21.71
CA LYS A 76 -18.84 -13.71 -22.49
C LYS A 76 -18.76 -12.51 -21.57
N VAL A 77 -17.78 -11.64 -21.82
CA VAL A 77 -17.61 -10.39 -21.08
C VAL A 77 -17.64 -9.20 -22.03
N ARG A 78 -17.98 -8.01 -21.52
CA ARG A 78 -18.02 -6.76 -22.29
C ARG A 78 -17.45 -5.59 -21.50
N ASN A 79 -16.88 -4.64 -22.22
CA ASN A 79 -16.35 -3.41 -21.61
C ASN A 79 -17.49 -2.56 -21.05
N VAL A 80 -17.21 -1.91 -19.93
CA VAL A 80 -18.04 -0.85 -19.37
C VAL A 80 -17.27 0.45 -19.49
N ASN A 81 -17.61 1.25 -20.51
CA ASN A 81 -16.93 2.50 -20.80
C ASN A 81 -17.47 3.63 -19.91
N GLY A 82 -17.28 3.52 -18.60
CA GLY A 82 -17.71 4.56 -17.67
C GLY A 82 -17.58 4.18 -16.21
N ILE A 83 -17.52 5.21 -15.37
CA ILE A 83 -17.55 5.10 -13.92
C ILE A 83 -19.00 4.91 -13.48
N LEU A 84 -19.26 3.84 -12.74
CA LEU A 84 -20.55 3.50 -12.19
C LEU A 84 -20.73 4.15 -10.81
N LYS A 85 -21.96 4.55 -10.49
CA LYS A 85 -22.36 5.15 -9.22
C LYS A 85 -23.79 4.74 -8.89
N ASN A 86 -24.19 4.85 -7.63
CA ASN A 86 -25.58 4.70 -7.22
C ASN A 86 -25.97 5.70 -6.12
N ASP A 87 -27.28 5.86 -5.92
CA ASP A 87 -27.81 6.83 -4.95
C ASP A 87 -27.72 6.34 -3.50
N LYS A 88 -27.58 5.03 -3.27
CA LYS A 88 -27.44 4.45 -1.92
C LYS A 88 -26.09 4.82 -1.28
N TYR A 89 -25.04 4.93 -2.09
CA TYR A 89 -23.67 5.23 -1.66
C TYR A 89 -23.10 6.39 -2.51
N PRO A 90 -23.54 7.65 -2.27
CA PRO A 90 -23.18 8.80 -3.11
C PRO A 90 -21.67 9.15 -3.06
N PHE A 91 -20.97 8.69 -2.02
CA PHE A 91 -19.52 8.85 -1.87
C PHE A 91 -18.72 7.81 -2.66
N ALA A 92 -19.34 6.75 -3.19
CA ALA A 92 -18.68 5.59 -3.79
C ALA A 92 -18.82 5.55 -5.31
N ILE A 93 -17.76 5.10 -5.99
CA ILE A 93 -17.73 4.91 -7.44
C ILE A 93 -17.06 3.58 -7.80
N ALA A 94 -17.54 2.94 -8.86
CA ALA A 94 -16.99 1.68 -9.36
C ALA A 94 -16.48 1.82 -10.79
N ASN A 95 -15.24 1.39 -11.00
CA ASN A 95 -14.67 1.22 -12.33
C ASN A 95 -14.32 -0.26 -12.48
N ILE A 96 -15.29 -1.03 -12.97
CA ILE A 96 -15.14 -2.48 -13.18
C ILE A 96 -14.48 -2.72 -14.55
N ASP A 97 -13.65 -3.75 -14.65
CA ASP A 97 -12.94 -4.03 -15.90
C ASP A 97 -13.93 -4.51 -16.97
N ARG A 98 -14.71 -5.56 -16.67
CA ARG A 98 -15.72 -6.08 -17.61
C ARG A 98 -17.02 -6.47 -16.91
N ALA A 99 -18.15 -6.27 -17.57
CA ALA A 99 -19.42 -6.87 -17.16
C ALA A 99 -19.57 -8.27 -17.78
N VAL A 100 -20.08 -9.23 -17.02
CA VAL A 100 -20.39 -10.57 -17.53
C VAL A 100 -21.75 -10.53 -18.25
N VAL A 101 -21.81 -11.09 -19.46
CA VAL A 101 -23.02 -11.09 -20.28
C VAL A 101 -23.94 -12.22 -19.83
N GLY A 102 -25.20 -11.89 -19.52
CA GLY A 102 -26.21 -12.86 -19.11
C GLY A 102 -26.26 -13.11 -17.60
N GLU A 103 -25.35 -12.52 -16.83
CA GLU A 103 -25.28 -12.63 -15.38
C GLU A 103 -25.22 -11.26 -14.73
N LYS A 104 -25.72 -11.15 -13.48
CA LYS A 104 -25.59 -9.93 -12.68
C LYS A 104 -24.21 -9.90 -12.01
N ALA A 105 -23.15 -9.96 -12.80
CA ALA A 105 -21.78 -10.11 -12.34
C ALA A 105 -20.79 -9.28 -13.17
N PHE A 106 -19.60 -9.10 -12.63
CA PHE A 106 -18.48 -8.46 -13.32
C PHE A 106 -17.20 -9.27 -13.14
N LEU A 107 -16.22 -8.97 -13.98
CA LEU A 107 -14.88 -9.51 -13.96
C LEU A 107 -13.91 -8.41 -13.53
N GLU A 108 -13.05 -8.75 -12.58
CA GLU A 108 -11.87 -7.99 -12.18
C GLU A 108 -10.62 -8.76 -12.63
N CYS A 109 -9.79 -8.14 -13.46
CA CYS A 109 -8.57 -8.67 -14.03
C CYS A 109 -7.35 -8.17 -13.23
N LYS A 110 -6.44 -9.08 -12.87
CA LYS A 110 -5.18 -8.74 -12.21
C LYS A 110 -4.01 -9.38 -12.93
N VAL A 111 -2.89 -8.67 -12.97
CA VAL A 111 -1.59 -9.21 -13.38
C VAL A 111 -0.64 -9.09 -12.21
N THR A 112 0.01 -10.19 -11.84
CA THR A 112 0.90 -10.25 -10.68
C THR A 112 2.16 -11.08 -10.97
N ASN A 113 3.17 -10.90 -10.14
CA ASN A 113 4.41 -11.65 -10.22
C ASN A 113 4.27 -13.10 -9.70
N SER A 114 5.24 -13.94 -10.06
CA SER A 114 5.27 -15.37 -9.67
C SER A 114 5.36 -15.59 -8.16
N TYR A 115 5.92 -14.65 -7.40
CA TYR A 115 6.01 -14.74 -5.92
C TYR A 115 4.63 -14.78 -5.24
N SER A 116 3.60 -14.22 -5.89
CA SER A 116 2.24 -14.18 -5.34
C SER A 116 1.46 -15.48 -5.54
N LYS A 117 2.01 -16.45 -6.29
CA LYS A 117 1.31 -17.69 -6.68
C LYS A 117 0.69 -18.43 -5.50
N LYS A 118 1.46 -18.63 -4.42
CA LYS A 118 0.97 -19.33 -3.22
C LYS A 118 -0.21 -18.62 -2.57
N VAL A 119 -0.18 -17.28 -2.53
CA VAL A 119 -1.28 -16.48 -1.97
C VAL A 119 -2.54 -16.65 -2.80
N TRP A 120 -2.43 -16.53 -4.12
CA TRP A 120 -3.56 -16.67 -5.04
C TRP A 120 -4.13 -18.10 -5.12
N GLN A 121 -3.33 -19.12 -4.81
CA GLN A 121 -3.83 -20.50 -4.68
C GLN A 121 -4.69 -20.69 -3.42
N MET A 122 -4.43 -19.93 -2.35
CA MET A 122 -5.25 -19.95 -1.14
C MET A 122 -6.54 -19.16 -1.28
N GLY A 123 -6.55 -18.16 -2.16
CA GLY A 123 -7.72 -17.33 -2.43
C GLY A 123 -7.34 -15.94 -2.92
N VAL A 124 -8.34 -15.08 -3.11
CA VAL A 124 -8.11 -13.69 -3.52
C VAL A 124 -7.50 -12.91 -2.35
N PRO A 125 -6.40 -12.15 -2.52
CA PRO A 125 -5.87 -11.28 -1.46
C PRO A 125 -6.91 -10.31 -0.88
N ILE A 126 -6.86 -10.06 0.43
CA ILE A 126 -7.91 -9.31 1.15
C ILE A 126 -8.20 -7.91 0.57
N HIS A 127 -7.16 -7.19 0.14
CA HIS A 127 -7.33 -5.86 -0.45
C HIS A 127 -8.13 -5.89 -1.76
N TYR A 128 -8.00 -6.96 -2.55
CA TYR A 128 -8.83 -7.16 -3.74
C TYR A 128 -10.24 -7.65 -3.38
N GLN A 129 -10.40 -8.45 -2.32
CA GLN A 129 -11.73 -8.81 -1.83
C GLN A 129 -12.53 -7.57 -1.40
N ILE A 130 -11.90 -6.63 -0.69
CA ILE A 130 -12.54 -5.36 -0.30
C ILE A 130 -12.89 -4.54 -1.54
N GLN A 131 -11.97 -4.44 -2.51
CA GLN A 131 -12.23 -3.74 -3.78
C GLN A 131 -13.47 -4.29 -4.50
N VAL A 132 -13.59 -5.61 -4.66
CA VAL A 132 -14.72 -6.19 -5.40
C VAL A 132 -16.03 -6.12 -4.60
N ASN A 133 -15.98 -6.22 -3.27
CA ASN A 133 -17.18 -5.99 -2.44
C ASN A 133 -17.65 -4.53 -2.55
N HIS A 134 -16.73 -3.56 -2.57
CA HIS A 134 -17.06 -2.17 -2.86
C HIS A 134 -17.75 -2.02 -4.22
N TYR A 135 -17.20 -2.63 -5.27
CA TYR A 135 -17.83 -2.62 -6.59
C TYR A 135 -19.18 -3.33 -6.61
N MET A 136 -19.35 -4.45 -5.91
CA MET A 136 -20.64 -5.12 -5.77
C MET A 136 -21.67 -4.21 -5.09
N ALA A 137 -21.28 -3.46 -4.06
CA ALA A 137 -22.17 -2.49 -3.40
C ALA A 137 -22.65 -1.38 -4.37
N VAL A 138 -21.74 -0.84 -5.19
CA VAL A 138 -22.05 0.22 -6.15
C VAL A 138 -22.89 -0.29 -7.32
N THR A 139 -22.53 -1.44 -7.89
CA THR A 139 -23.16 -2.01 -9.09
C THR A 139 -24.42 -2.83 -8.82
N GLY A 140 -24.59 -3.30 -7.58
CA GLY A 140 -25.64 -4.25 -7.20
C GLY A 140 -25.42 -5.66 -7.75
N ALA A 141 -24.22 -5.99 -8.25
CA ALA A 141 -23.88 -7.33 -8.72
C ALA A 141 -24.02 -8.39 -7.62
N THR A 142 -24.42 -9.61 -8.00
CA THR A 142 -24.58 -10.76 -7.08
C THR A 142 -23.27 -11.50 -6.82
N HIS A 143 -22.28 -11.35 -7.69
CA HIS A 143 -20.95 -11.91 -7.51
C HIS A 143 -19.95 -11.22 -8.45
N CYS A 144 -18.67 -11.47 -8.19
CA CYS A 144 -17.54 -11.05 -9.02
C CYS A 144 -16.68 -12.27 -9.37
N TYR A 145 -16.17 -12.28 -10.61
CA TYR A 145 -15.05 -13.13 -10.98
C TYR A 145 -13.75 -12.34 -10.85
N VAL A 146 -12.74 -12.91 -10.21
CA VAL A 146 -11.39 -12.32 -10.14
C VAL A 146 -10.44 -13.22 -10.90
N ALA A 147 -9.93 -12.74 -12.02
CA ALA A 147 -8.98 -13.47 -12.87
C ALA A 147 -7.58 -12.87 -12.70
N ALA A 148 -6.63 -13.66 -12.21
CA ALA A 148 -5.25 -13.24 -11.98
C ALA A 148 -4.29 -14.00 -12.89
N LEU A 149 -3.57 -13.29 -13.75
CA LEU A 149 -2.44 -13.80 -14.51
C LEU A 149 -1.16 -13.68 -13.67
N ILE A 150 -0.59 -14.81 -13.32
CA ILE A 150 0.53 -14.93 -12.37
C ILE A 150 1.80 -15.27 -13.14
N GLY A 151 2.82 -14.41 -13.00
CA GLY A 151 4.14 -14.63 -13.59
C GLY A 151 4.15 -14.71 -15.12
N ASN A 152 3.08 -14.26 -15.79
CA ASN A 152 2.84 -14.45 -17.22
C ASN A 152 2.75 -15.92 -17.67
N GLU A 153 2.44 -16.83 -16.75
CA GLU A 153 2.45 -18.28 -17.00
C GLU A 153 1.10 -18.94 -16.70
N GLU A 154 0.41 -18.50 -15.65
CA GLU A 154 -0.78 -19.19 -15.14
C GLU A 154 -1.93 -18.23 -14.86
N LEU A 155 -3.12 -18.58 -15.34
CA LEU A 155 -4.36 -17.87 -15.03
C LEU A 155 -5.15 -18.62 -13.93
N ILE A 156 -5.28 -17.97 -12.77
CA ILE A 156 -6.16 -18.40 -11.68
C ILE A 156 -7.44 -17.57 -11.72
N ILE A 157 -8.60 -18.24 -11.58
CA ILE A 157 -9.92 -17.59 -11.56
C ILE A 157 -10.60 -17.96 -10.26
N HIS A 158 -11.02 -16.95 -9.50
CA HIS A 158 -11.84 -17.10 -8.31
C HIS A 158 -13.21 -16.47 -8.52
N ARG A 159 -14.23 -17.01 -7.85
CA ARG A 159 -15.54 -16.38 -7.74
C ARG A 159 -15.74 -15.90 -6.31
N ILE A 160 -16.16 -14.66 -6.15
CA ILE A 160 -16.53 -14.07 -4.87
C ILE A 160 -18.01 -13.74 -4.95
N ASP A 161 -18.80 -14.43 -4.12
CA ASP A 161 -20.23 -14.14 -4.01
C ASP A 161 -20.47 -12.91 -3.14
N ARG A 162 -21.57 -12.21 -3.43
CA ARG A 162 -22.00 -11.05 -2.67
C ARG A 162 -22.36 -11.46 -1.24
N ASP A 163 -21.74 -10.79 -0.29
CA ASP A 163 -22.05 -10.87 1.13
C ASP A 163 -22.48 -9.48 1.61
N GLU A 164 -23.75 -9.33 2.00
CA GLU A 164 -24.29 -8.04 2.43
C GLU A 164 -23.72 -7.59 3.77
N GLU A 165 -23.36 -8.50 4.68
CA GLU A 165 -22.78 -8.13 5.98
C GLU A 165 -21.40 -7.51 5.78
N ILE A 166 -20.58 -8.13 4.92
CA ILE A 166 -19.26 -7.59 4.55
C ILE A 166 -19.40 -6.25 3.83
N ILE A 167 -20.32 -6.16 2.87
CA ILE A 167 -20.56 -4.92 2.11
C ILE A 167 -21.01 -3.79 3.02
N ASP A 168 -21.94 -4.05 3.94
CA ASP A 168 -22.47 -3.03 4.83
C ASP A 168 -21.38 -2.49 5.77
N GLU A 169 -20.50 -3.35 6.30
CA GLU A 169 -19.39 -2.89 7.15
C GLU A 169 -18.35 -2.09 6.34
N ILE A 170 -18.00 -2.53 5.13
CA ILE A 170 -17.10 -1.77 4.24
C ILE A 170 -17.69 -0.39 3.94
N MET A 171 -18.94 -0.33 3.48
CA MET A 171 -19.61 0.92 3.10
C MET A 171 -19.77 1.86 4.29
N LYS A 172 -20.03 1.35 5.49
CA LYS A 172 -20.11 2.13 6.72
C LYS A 172 -18.77 2.78 7.07
N LEU A 173 -17.68 2.02 7.03
CA LEU A 173 -16.34 2.53 7.32
C LEU A 173 -15.90 3.57 6.27
N GLU A 174 -16.19 3.33 4.99
CA GLU A 174 -15.91 4.30 3.93
C GLU A 174 -16.76 5.57 4.04
N ALA A 175 -18.03 5.46 4.42
CA ALA A 175 -18.89 6.62 4.69
C ALA A 175 -18.34 7.45 5.85
N MET A 176 -17.95 6.79 6.95
CA MET A 176 -17.33 7.47 8.09
C MET A 176 -16.05 8.21 7.71
N PHE A 177 -15.19 7.58 6.90
CA PHE A 177 -13.98 8.22 6.37
C PHE A 177 -14.31 9.41 5.46
N TRP A 178 -15.29 9.25 4.57
CA TRP A 178 -15.73 10.32 3.68
C TRP A 178 -16.24 11.53 4.46
N ASP A 179 -17.15 11.31 5.41
CA ASP A 179 -17.79 12.40 6.14
C ASP A 179 -16.82 13.09 7.11
N LYS A 180 -16.05 12.32 7.89
CA LYS A 180 -15.14 12.89 8.89
C LYS A 180 -13.85 13.40 8.30
N CYS A 181 -13.22 12.62 7.43
CA CYS A 181 -11.91 12.98 6.89
C CYS A 181 -12.09 13.86 5.66
N ILE A 182 -12.72 13.36 4.60
CA ILE A 182 -12.77 14.09 3.33
C ILE A 182 -13.59 15.38 3.42
N LEU A 183 -14.79 15.33 4.02
CA LEU A 183 -15.64 16.51 4.18
C LEU A 183 -15.35 17.30 5.47
N GLY A 184 -15.04 16.61 6.57
CA GLY A 184 -14.79 17.22 7.88
C GLY A 184 -13.37 17.73 8.11
N GLY A 185 -12.40 17.35 7.26
CA GLY A 185 -11.00 17.77 7.38
C GLY A 185 -10.24 17.11 8.54
N GLU A 186 -10.80 16.07 9.17
CA GLU A 186 -10.08 15.28 10.16
C GLU A 186 -9.00 14.43 9.47
N ILE A 187 -7.76 14.51 9.95
CA ILE A 187 -6.70 13.64 9.45
C ILE A 187 -7.03 12.21 9.92
N PRO A 188 -6.90 11.18 9.05
CA PRO A 188 -7.10 9.80 9.44
C PRO A 188 -6.26 9.40 10.66
N ALA A 189 -6.70 8.36 11.38
CA ALA A 189 -5.98 7.87 12.54
C ALA A 189 -4.56 7.37 12.15
N PRO A 190 -3.57 7.46 13.06
CA PRO A 190 -2.23 6.93 12.82
C PRO A 190 -2.27 5.42 12.52
N ASP A 191 -1.62 5.01 11.43
CA ASP A 191 -1.61 3.62 10.95
C ASP A 191 -0.21 2.97 10.97
N GLY A 192 0.80 3.70 11.46
CA GLY A 192 2.19 3.24 11.50
C GLY A 192 2.89 3.24 10.13
N SER A 193 2.23 3.73 9.07
CA SER A 193 2.82 3.80 7.74
C SER A 193 3.89 4.88 7.62
N LEU A 194 4.79 4.71 6.65
CA LEU A 194 5.77 5.73 6.29
C LEU A 194 5.07 7.00 5.77
N ASP A 195 3.97 6.86 5.04
CA ASP A 195 3.18 7.97 4.53
C ASP A 195 2.68 8.86 5.69
N TYR A 196 2.19 8.25 6.76
CA TYR A 196 1.77 8.98 7.96
C TYR A 196 2.93 9.73 8.61
N SER A 197 4.12 9.12 8.65
CA SER A 197 5.33 9.77 9.16
C SER A 197 5.71 11.01 8.34
N ILE A 198 5.58 10.94 7.02
CA ILE A 198 5.83 12.08 6.11
C ILE A 198 4.82 13.20 6.37
N VAL A 199 3.54 12.84 6.56
CA VAL A 199 2.47 13.80 6.89
C VAL A 199 2.75 14.50 8.21
N LEU A 200 3.13 13.77 9.26
CA LEU A 200 3.50 14.35 10.55
C LEU A 200 4.69 15.32 10.42
N GLN A 201 5.72 14.96 9.64
CA GLN A 201 6.88 15.83 9.39
C GLN A 201 6.50 17.11 8.64
N GLY A 202 5.52 17.04 7.73
CA GLY A 202 5.01 18.18 6.99
C GLY A 202 4.14 19.10 7.86
N LEU A 203 3.16 18.52 8.57
CA LEU A 203 2.21 19.27 9.40
C LEU A 203 2.86 19.90 10.63
N TYR A 204 3.80 19.19 11.25
CA TYR A 204 4.43 19.57 12.52
C TYR A 204 5.92 19.84 12.38
N LYS A 205 6.32 20.41 11.23
CA LYS A 205 7.71 20.75 10.90
C LYS A 205 8.36 21.64 11.96
N ASP A 206 7.65 22.70 12.33
CA ASP A 206 8.11 23.66 13.33
C ASP A 206 7.77 23.15 14.74
N SER A 207 8.65 23.43 15.70
CA SER A 207 8.47 23.09 17.11
C SER A 207 8.21 24.33 17.95
N LYS A 208 7.41 24.16 19.00
CA LYS A 208 7.33 25.10 20.11
C LYS A 208 8.13 24.55 21.28
N ASP A 209 8.90 25.42 21.93
CA ASP A 209 9.61 25.09 23.16
C ASP A 209 8.69 25.33 24.37
N GLU A 210 7.61 24.55 24.41
CA GLU A 210 6.57 24.61 25.43
C GLU A 210 6.28 23.18 25.90
N GLU A 211 6.08 23.02 27.20
CA GLU A 211 5.69 21.74 27.79
C GLU A 211 4.21 21.46 27.52
N LEU A 212 3.91 20.25 27.03
CA LEU A 212 2.56 19.74 26.85
C LEU A 212 2.33 18.56 27.79
N ILE A 213 1.34 18.68 28.67
CA ILE A 213 0.90 17.57 29.53
C ILE A 213 -0.18 16.79 28.78
N LEU A 214 0.12 15.54 28.45
CA LEU A 214 -0.82 14.60 27.83
C LEU A 214 -1.58 13.84 28.92
N PHE A 215 -2.79 14.30 29.24
CA PHE A 215 -3.64 13.68 30.26
C PHE A 215 -4.24 12.35 29.78
N GLU A 216 -4.32 11.37 30.69
CA GLU A 216 -4.98 10.07 30.50
C GLU A 216 -4.40 9.22 29.34
N GLN A 217 -3.11 9.38 29.03
CA GLN A 217 -2.42 8.65 27.96
C GLN A 217 -1.45 7.58 28.47
N GLU A 218 -1.42 7.30 29.77
CA GLU A 218 -0.49 6.33 30.39
C GLU A 218 -0.62 4.94 29.74
N LYS A 219 -1.84 4.54 29.40
CA LYS A 219 -2.12 3.27 28.71
C LYS A 219 -1.43 3.15 27.35
N LEU A 220 -1.18 4.26 26.65
CA LEU A 220 -0.45 4.24 25.37
C LEU A 220 1.04 3.94 25.60
N LEU A 221 1.63 4.49 26.65
CA LEU A 221 3.03 4.21 27.03
C LEU A 221 3.17 2.77 27.53
N ASP A 222 2.27 2.31 28.38
CA ASP A 222 2.27 0.92 28.86
C ASP A 222 2.22 -0.07 27.68
N ARG A 223 1.35 0.19 26.70
CA ARG A 223 1.23 -0.63 25.50
C ARG A 223 2.48 -0.54 24.60
N TYR A 224 3.08 0.64 24.50
CA TYR A 224 4.32 0.83 23.75
C TYR A 224 5.47 0.01 24.36
N ASP A 225 5.62 0.04 25.68
CA ASP A 225 6.67 -0.70 26.39
C ASP A 225 6.46 -2.22 26.28
N GLU A 226 5.21 -2.69 26.41
CA GLU A 226 4.84 -4.10 26.21
C GLU A 226 5.23 -4.57 24.79
N ILE A 227 4.84 -3.82 23.76
CA ILE A 227 5.17 -4.15 22.37
C ILE A 227 6.67 -4.10 22.11
N THR A 228 7.37 -3.16 22.73
CA THR A 228 8.83 -3.05 22.64
C THR A 228 9.52 -4.26 23.26
N ALA A 229 9.00 -4.78 24.38
CA ALA A 229 9.50 -6.01 25.00
C ALA A 229 9.29 -7.22 24.08
N ILE A 230 8.07 -7.40 23.55
CA ILE A 230 7.75 -8.48 22.61
C ILE A 230 8.62 -8.40 21.35
N TYR A 231 8.81 -7.19 20.79
CA TYR A 231 9.64 -6.98 19.61
C TYR A 231 11.08 -7.44 19.83
N LYS A 232 11.66 -7.13 21.00
CA LYS A 232 13.02 -7.59 21.35
C LYS A 232 13.11 -9.11 21.42
N GLU A 233 12.11 -9.79 21.96
CA GLU A 233 12.07 -11.25 22.02
C GLU A 233 12.03 -11.87 20.62
N ILE A 234 11.14 -11.36 19.76
CA ILE A 234 11.01 -11.80 18.35
C ILE A 234 12.30 -11.50 17.57
N GLU A 235 12.95 -10.36 17.80
CA GLU A 235 14.22 -10.01 17.16
C GLU A 235 15.34 -10.98 17.56
N VAL A 236 15.39 -11.36 18.84
CA VAL A 236 16.34 -12.37 19.34
C VAL A 236 16.08 -13.73 18.69
N GLU A 237 14.82 -14.16 18.58
CA GLU A 237 14.46 -15.40 17.89
C GLU A 237 14.87 -15.38 16.41
N ARG A 238 14.55 -14.30 15.68
CA ARG A 238 14.97 -14.13 14.28
C ARG A 238 16.49 -14.24 14.13
N LYS A 239 17.26 -13.57 14.99
CA LYS A 239 18.73 -13.64 14.99
C LYS A 239 19.25 -15.04 15.29
N LYS A 240 18.62 -15.78 16.22
CA LYS A 240 18.99 -17.19 16.49
C LYS A 240 18.81 -18.07 15.26
N ILE A 241 17.72 -17.88 14.51
CA ILE A 241 17.47 -18.62 13.25
C ILE A 241 18.50 -18.24 12.18
N GLU A 242 18.77 -16.94 12.00
CA GLU A 242 19.81 -16.46 11.08
C GLU A 242 21.19 -17.06 11.40
N GLN A 243 21.58 -17.06 12.68
CA GLN A 243 22.83 -17.64 13.17
C GLN A 243 22.89 -19.15 12.95
N TYR A 244 21.79 -19.88 13.19
CA TYR A 244 21.73 -21.31 12.92
C TYR A 244 21.99 -21.61 11.44
N ILE A 245 21.40 -20.84 10.54
CA ILE A 245 21.67 -20.95 9.09
C ILE A 245 23.13 -20.60 8.77
N GLN A 246 23.68 -19.53 9.34
CA GLN A 246 25.08 -19.12 9.14
C GLN A 246 26.08 -20.19 9.61
N VAL A 247 25.80 -20.86 10.73
CA VAL A 247 26.63 -21.99 11.24
C VAL A 247 26.66 -23.15 10.25
N GLN A 248 25.57 -23.41 9.53
CA GLN A 248 25.54 -24.41 8.47
C GLN A 248 26.23 -23.90 7.19
N MET A 249 26.06 -22.62 6.85
CA MET A 249 26.69 -22.01 5.68
C MET A 249 28.21 -21.85 5.81
N LYS A 250 28.76 -21.65 7.01
CA LYS A 250 30.21 -21.47 7.24
C LYS A 250 30.84 -20.47 6.26
N GLU A 251 31.75 -20.94 5.40
CA GLU A 251 32.48 -20.14 4.41
C GLU A 251 31.71 -19.99 3.08
N TYR A 252 30.60 -20.70 2.91
CA TYR A 252 29.79 -20.64 1.70
C TYR A 252 28.97 -19.36 1.66
N GLU A 253 29.15 -18.58 0.60
CA GLU A 253 28.43 -17.33 0.43
C GLU A 253 26.98 -17.49 -0.04
N VAL A 254 26.62 -18.68 -0.54
CA VAL A 254 25.29 -18.97 -1.09
C VAL A 254 24.81 -20.33 -0.59
N GLY A 255 23.58 -20.37 -0.08
CA GLY A 255 22.89 -21.59 0.33
C GLY A 255 21.48 -21.66 -0.26
N PHE A 256 20.90 -22.85 -0.27
CA PHE A 256 19.53 -23.09 -0.70
C PHE A 256 18.78 -23.90 0.36
N ILE A 257 17.57 -23.46 0.71
CA ILE A 257 16.63 -24.21 1.55
C ILE A 257 15.36 -24.40 0.73
N GLY A 258 15.17 -25.61 0.18
CA GLY A 258 14.21 -25.83 -0.90
C GLY A 258 14.50 -24.88 -2.07
N ASP A 259 13.48 -24.18 -2.54
CA ASP A 259 13.61 -23.19 -3.63
C ASP A 259 14.12 -21.82 -3.17
N ARG A 260 14.31 -21.62 -1.85
CA ARG A 260 14.71 -20.32 -1.31
C ARG A 260 16.23 -20.19 -1.32
N ARG A 261 16.74 -19.26 -2.12
CA ARG A 261 18.15 -18.85 -2.14
C ARG A 261 18.48 -17.92 -0.98
N ILE A 262 19.57 -18.20 -0.29
CA ILE A 262 20.11 -17.41 0.83
C ILE A 262 21.53 -16.99 0.47
N THR A 263 21.92 -15.76 0.80
CA THR A 263 23.26 -15.24 0.52
C THR A 263 23.88 -14.60 1.75
N TRP A 264 25.14 -14.94 2.03
CA TRP A 264 25.96 -14.35 3.06
C TRP A 264 27.35 -14.04 2.47
N LYS A 265 27.39 -13.01 1.63
CA LYS A 265 28.58 -12.60 0.88
C LYS A 265 29.44 -11.63 1.67
N LYS A 266 30.76 -11.68 1.48
CA LYS A 266 31.64 -10.62 1.97
C LYS A 266 31.34 -9.33 1.21
N GLN A 267 31.11 -8.23 1.93
CA GLN A 267 30.91 -6.90 1.35
C GLN A 267 31.95 -5.92 1.89
N SER A 268 32.49 -5.08 1.01
CA SER A 268 33.34 -3.95 1.39
C SER A 268 32.61 -2.64 1.13
N ARG A 269 32.70 -1.71 2.09
CA ARG A 269 32.17 -0.36 1.96
C ARG A 269 33.29 0.61 2.28
N ASN A 270 33.58 1.51 1.35
CA ASN A 270 34.47 2.64 1.60
C ASN A 270 33.62 3.83 2.06
N THR A 271 33.92 4.37 3.23
CA THR A 271 33.30 5.59 3.75
C THR A 271 34.37 6.61 4.02
N ILE A 272 34.06 7.88 3.77
CA ILE A 272 34.97 8.98 4.09
C ILE A 272 35.08 9.08 5.62
N ASP A 273 36.31 9.11 6.12
CA ASP A 273 36.56 9.44 7.52
C ASP A 273 36.31 10.93 7.74
N THR A 274 35.09 11.24 8.16
CA THR A 274 34.64 12.62 8.39
C THR A 274 35.40 13.31 9.52
N LYS A 275 35.93 12.56 10.50
CA LYS A 275 36.73 13.13 11.58
C LYS A 275 38.11 13.54 11.06
N LYS A 276 38.75 12.67 10.28
CA LYS A 276 40.03 12.96 9.63
C LYS A 276 39.89 14.12 8.63
N LEU A 277 38.83 14.12 7.81
CA LEU A 277 38.56 15.19 6.85
C LEU A 277 38.41 16.55 7.54
N LYS A 278 37.60 16.64 8.61
CA LYS A 278 37.43 17.88 9.38
C LYS A 278 38.72 18.39 10.04
N LYS A 279 39.64 17.48 10.37
CA LYS A 279 40.91 17.82 11.04
C LYS A 279 41.99 18.26 10.04
N GLU A 280 42.17 17.51 8.96
CA GLU A 280 43.26 17.72 7.99
C GLU A 280 42.87 18.67 6.85
N TYR A 281 41.57 18.74 6.51
CA TYR A 281 41.04 19.55 5.41
C TYR A 281 39.77 20.32 5.84
N PRO A 282 39.88 21.22 6.84
CA PRO A 282 38.73 21.91 7.43
C PRO A 282 37.96 22.78 6.42
N GLU A 283 38.65 23.41 5.46
CA GLU A 283 38.02 24.25 4.43
C GLU A 283 37.12 23.42 3.51
N ILE A 284 37.62 22.27 3.02
CA ILE A 284 36.85 21.34 2.18
C ILE A 284 35.66 20.77 2.97
N ALA A 285 35.87 20.44 4.25
CA ALA A 285 34.81 19.93 5.11
C ALA A 285 33.69 20.97 5.32
N ALA A 286 34.04 22.25 5.42
CA ALA A 286 33.07 23.34 5.56
C ALA A 286 32.32 23.61 4.25
N GLU A 287 33.01 23.67 3.12
CA GLU A 287 32.42 23.89 1.79
C GLU A 287 31.40 22.79 1.44
N CYS A 288 31.68 21.55 1.84
CA CYS A 288 30.82 20.40 1.57
C CYS A 288 29.73 20.18 2.64
N MET A 289 29.68 20.98 3.71
CA MET A 289 28.73 20.77 4.80
C MET A 289 27.34 21.28 4.44
N LYS A 290 26.35 20.39 4.47
CA LYS A 290 24.94 20.73 4.35
C LYS A 290 24.25 20.63 5.71
N THR A 291 23.58 21.71 6.11
CA THR A 291 22.72 21.69 7.31
C THR A 291 21.33 21.20 6.92
N THR A 292 20.86 20.18 7.62
CA THR A 292 19.49 19.69 7.50
C THR A 292 18.87 19.70 8.89
N THR A 293 17.70 20.30 9.04
CA THR A 293 16.94 20.36 10.30
C THR A 293 15.84 19.30 10.29
N SER A 294 15.69 18.56 11.38
CA SER A 294 14.61 17.60 11.57
C SER A 294 14.10 17.60 13.02
N ARG A 295 12.79 17.41 13.20
CA ARG A 295 12.21 17.06 14.50
C ARG A 295 12.34 15.56 14.70
N VAL A 296 12.95 15.16 15.81
CA VAL A 296 13.19 13.76 16.15
C VAL A 296 12.27 13.37 17.30
N PHE A 297 11.44 12.36 17.08
CA PHE A 297 10.65 11.73 18.12
C PHE A 297 11.50 10.74 18.92
N ARG A 298 11.39 10.75 20.25
CA ARG A 298 12.07 9.84 21.16
C ARG A 298 11.11 9.45 22.27
N LEU A 299 11.10 8.17 22.61
CA LEU A 299 10.47 7.59 23.80
C LEU A 299 11.57 6.92 24.62
#